data_AF-A0A437GV21-F1
#
_entry.id   AF-A0A437GV21-F1
#
_cell.length_a   1.000
_cell.length_b   1.000
_cell.length_c   1.000
_cell.angle_alpha   90.00
_cell.angle_beta   90.00
_cell.angle_gamma   90.00
#
_symmetry.space_group_name_H-M   'P 1'
#
loop_
_entity.id
_entity.type
_entity.pdbx_description
1 polymer ?
#
loop_
_entity_poly.entity_id
_entity_poly.type
_entity_poly.pdbx_seq_one_letter_code
_entity_poly.pdbx_strand_id
1 'polypeptide(L)'
;MSVDVQLHEIIGATEIEERFLKDSVILLRRAVGSPGFGGSVRQAAYGYTGWKGMHGSPRALDGDEIWDRIVMGRECGKTADHTLDLAIQIEDMDGPGTTHPMIGRTRLGTLPIRTARWFVAQCMDAGDRVNMAAHLMHQWMHVSGFVHGDENKGQDAPSVLARLVRRSLEADHGDEIDAHVTALLTLDVSGCDCCPMDEAEAREAVHAG
;
A
#
# COMPACT_ATOMS: atom_id res chain seq x y z
N MET A 1 13.56 -11.33 12.85
CA MET A 1 12.14 -11.69 12.70
C MET A 1 11.80 -11.56 11.23
N SER A 2 11.17 -12.56 10.63
CA SER A 2 10.65 -12.51 9.26
C SER A 2 9.18 -12.10 9.31
N VAL A 3 8.76 -11.22 8.42
CA VAL A 3 7.34 -10.88 8.21
C VAL A 3 6.76 -11.91 7.25
N ASP A 4 5.65 -12.55 7.60
CA ASP A 4 4.94 -13.42 6.66
C ASP A 4 3.94 -12.62 5.82
N VAL A 5 3.68 -13.07 4.60
CA VAL A 5 2.66 -12.50 3.70
C VAL A 5 1.77 -13.63 3.26
N GLN A 6 0.48 -13.57 3.58
CA GLN A 6 -0.49 -14.61 3.26
C GLN A 6 -1.55 -14.09 2.30
N LEU A 7 -1.63 -14.70 1.11
CA LEU A 7 -2.71 -14.46 0.16
C LEU A 7 -3.83 -15.48 0.42
N HIS A 8 -5.00 -14.99 0.84
CA HIS A 8 -6.19 -15.81 1.11
C HIS A 8 -7.00 -16.07 -0.16
N GLU A 9 -7.25 -15.02 -0.93
CA GLU A 9 -8.08 -15.11 -2.14
C GLU A 9 -7.80 -13.98 -3.15
N ILE A 10 -8.15 -14.26 -4.41
CA ILE A 10 -8.22 -13.28 -5.49
C ILE A 10 -9.61 -13.39 -6.12
N ILE A 11 -10.38 -12.29 -6.09
CA ILE A 11 -11.76 -12.21 -6.56
C ILE A 11 -11.80 -11.39 -7.85
N GLY A 12 -12.54 -11.86 -8.85
CA GLY A 12 -12.81 -11.11 -10.08
C GLY A 12 -11.65 -11.08 -11.09
N ALA A 13 -10.58 -11.85 -10.86
CA ALA A 13 -9.47 -11.98 -11.79
C ALA A 13 -9.73 -13.08 -12.85
N THR A 14 -9.20 -12.88 -14.04
CA THR A 14 -8.94 -13.95 -15.02
C THR A 14 -7.76 -14.82 -14.56
N GLU A 15 -7.58 -16.01 -15.14
CA GLU A 15 -6.47 -16.90 -14.78
C GLU A 15 -5.08 -16.26 -14.98
N ILE A 16 -4.93 -15.40 -15.98
CA ILE A 16 -3.66 -14.72 -16.29
C ILE A 16 -3.40 -13.62 -15.26
N GLU A 17 -4.41 -12.79 -14.95
CA GLU A 17 -4.33 -11.78 -13.88
C GLU A 17 -4.03 -12.44 -12.52
N GLU A 18 -4.69 -13.56 -12.21
CA GLU A 18 -4.48 -14.29 -10.96
C GLU A 18 -3.03 -14.77 -10.82
N ARG A 19 -2.44 -15.32 -11.90
CA ARG A 19 -1.03 -15.74 -11.90
C ARG A 19 -0.10 -14.55 -11.70
N PHE A 20 -0.34 -13.45 -12.42
CA PHE A 20 0.46 -12.23 -12.29
C PHE A 20 0.42 -11.66 -10.86
N LEU A 21 -0.77 -11.64 -10.23
CA LEU A 21 -0.95 -11.19 -8.86
C LEU A 21 -0.24 -12.12 -7.85
N LYS A 22 -0.32 -13.44 -8.04
CA LYS A 22 0.40 -14.41 -7.21
C LYS A 22 1.92 -14.20 -7.29
N ASP A 23 2.46 -13.99 -8.49
CA ASP A 23 3.88 -13.69 -8.68
C ASP A 23 4.28 -12.36 -8.01
N SER A 24 3.42 -11.34 -8.10
CA SER A 24 3.63 -10.05 -7.44
C SER A 24 3.61 -10.17 -5.90
N VAL A 25 2.73 -11.02 -5.34
CA VAL A 25 2.70 -11.32 -3.89
C VAL A 25 3.98 -12.02 -3.44
N ILE A 26 4.54 -12.92 -4.26
CA ILE A 26 5.84 -13.56 -3.97
C ILE A 26 6.95 -12.49 -3.88
N LEU A 27 6.95 -11.51 -4.79
CA LEU A 27 7.90 -10.39 -4.74
C LEU A 27 7.69 -9.51 -3.50
N LEU A 28 6.44 -9.23 -3.11
CA LEU A 28 6.16 -8.50 -1.86
C LEU A 28 6.73 -9.25 -0.65
N ARG A 29 6.49 -10.56 -0.55
CA ARG A 29 7.05 -11.41 0.52
C ARG A 29 8.57 -11.34 0.56
N ARG A 30 9.23 -11.39 -0.60
CA ARG A 30 10.68 -11.23 -0.72
C ARG A 30 11.15 -9.86 -0.24
N ALA A 31 10.46 -8.78 -0.64
CA ALA A 31 10.82 -7.42 -0.28
C ALA A 31 10.75 -7.20 1.24
N VAL A 32 9.61 -7.52 1.88
CA VAL A 32 9.42 -7.30 3.32
C VAL A 32 10.30 -8.22 4.19
N GLY A 33 10.68 -9.38 3.67
CA GLY A 33 11.61 -10.32 4.29
C GLY A 33 13.08 -10.00 4.04
N SER A 34 13.40 -9.01 3.21
CA SER A 34 14.78 -8.73 2.81
C SER A 34 15.62 -8.14 3.96
N PRO A 35 16.91 -8.49 4.08
CA PRO A 35 17.80 -7.87 5.05
C PRO A 35 17.85 -6.35 4.87
N GLY A 36 17.64 -5.61 5.95
CA GLY A 36 17.68 -4.14 5.93
C GLY A 36 16.35 -3.46 5.58
N PHE A 37 15.30 -4.18 5.15
CA PHE A 37 13.99 -3.59 4.92
C PHE A 37 13.47 -2.88 6.18
N GLY A 38 13.44 -3.58 7.32
CA GLY A 38 13.00 -2.98 8.57
C GLY A 38 13.88 -1.84 9.08
N GLY A 39 15.16 -1.80 8.73
CA GLY A 39 16.03 -0.65 9.01
C GLY A 39 15.64 0.55 8.14
N SER A 40 15.33 0.29 6.87
CA SER A 40 14.88 1.31 5.91
C SER A 40 13.53 1.92 6.30
N VAL A 41 12.60 1.11 6.82
CA VAL A 41 11.31 1.59 7.34
C VAL A 41 11.53 2.56 8.51
N ARG A 42 12.31 2.15 9.52
CA ARG A 42 12.57 2.97 10.70
C ARG A 42 13.23 4.31 10.41
N GLN A 43 14.11 4.34 9.42
CA GLN A 43 14.94 5.50 9.08
C GLN A 43 14.36 6.33 7.94
N ALA A 44 13.22 5.95 7.37
CA ALA A 44 12.64 6.67 6.25
C ALA A 44 12.18 8.07 6.67
N ALA A 45 12.35 9.03 5.75
CA ALA A 45 11.80 10.36 5.90
C ALA A 45 10.32 10.34 5.48
N TYR A 46 9.44 10.29 6.48
CA TYR A 46 8.00 10.42 6.28
C TYR A 46 7.59 11.89 6.34
N GLY A 47 6.82 12.34 5.36
CA GLY A 47 6.16 13.65 5.39
C GLY A 47 4.84 13.60 6.18
N TYR A 48 4.18 12.44 6.20
CA TYR A 48 2.95 12.22 6.97
C TYR A 48 2.82 10.76 7.41
N THR A 49 2.42 10.52 8.66
CA THR A 49 2.32 9.16 9.24
C THR A 49 0.99 8.93 9.96
N GLY A 50 -0.06 9.61 9.50
CA GLY A 50 -1.39 9.49 10.10
C GLY A 50 -1.88 8.04 10.14
N TRP A 51 -2.18 7.57 11.34
CA TRP A 51 -2.74 6.26 11.62
C TRP A 51 -4.02 6.42 12.43
N LYS A 52 -5.07 5.73 12.02
CA LYS A 52 -6.40 5.76 12.64
C LYS A 52 -6.83 4.35 13.00
N GLY A 53 -7.07 4.11 14.29
CA GLY A 53 -7.76 2.91 14.76
C GLY A 53 -9.26 2.96 14.41
N MET A 54 -9.97 1.83 14.47
CA MET A 54 -11.38 1.71 14.03
C MET A 54 -12.33 2.79 14.57
N HIS A 55 -12.08 3.29 15.79
CA HIS A 55 -12.95 4.26 16.48
C HIS A 55 -12.18 5.49 16.99
N GLY A 56 -10.93 5.68 16.57
CA GLY A 56 -10.07 6.77 17.06
C GLY A 56 -9.97 7.92 16.06
N SER A 57 -9.40 9.04 16.50
CA SER A 57 -8.90 10.08 15.60
C SER A 57 -7.52 9.67 15.04
N PRO A 58 -7.11 10.19 13.87
CA PRO A 58 -5.75 9.99 13.37
C PRO A 58 -4.71 10.47 14.39
N ARG A 59 -3.66 9.69 14.60
CA ARG A 59 -2.44 10.09 15.32
C ARG A 59 -1.21 9.79 14.45
N ALA A 60 -0.15 10.55 14.63
CA ALA A 60 1.12 10.25 13.99
C ALA A 60 1.78 9.03 14.63
N LEU A 61 2.42 8.19 13.80
CA LEU A 61 3.33 7.13 14.23
C LEU A 61 4.75 7.46 13.78
N ASP A 62 5.76 7.11 14.57
CA ASP A 62 7.15 7.17 14.12
C ASP A 62 7.54 5.92 13.31
N GLY A 63 8.77 5.90 12.78
CA GLY A 63 9.27 4.80 11.96
C GLY A 63 9.39 3.46 12.70
N ASP A 64 9.65 3.48 14.01
CA ASP A 64 9.70 2.28 14.84
C ASP A 64 8.29 1.71 15.06
N GLU A 65 7.32 2.57 15.39
CA GLU A 65 5.92 2.20 15.50
C GLU A 65 5.37 1.65 14.18
N ILE A 66 5.71 2.26 13.03
CA ILE A 66 5.31 1.77 11.70
C ILE A 66 5.89 0.37 11.45
N TRP A 67 7.18 0.18 11.69
CA TRP A 67 7.80 -1.13 11.51
C TRP A 67 7.20 -2.19 12.44
N ASP A 68 6.95 -1.84 13.69
CA ASP A 68 6.35 -2.75 14.66
C ASP A 68 4.94 -3.19 14.23
N ARG A 69 4.18 -2.33 13.54
CA ARG A 69 2.90 -2.74 12.95
C ARG A 69 3.07 -3.75 11.83
N ILE A 70 4.06 -3.54 10.95
CA ILE A 70 4.33 -4.43 9.80
C ILE A 70 4.78 -5.81 10.31
N VAL A 71 5.78 -5.87 11.19
CA VAL A 71 6.34 -7.15 11.68
C VAL A 71 5.36 -7.94 12.56
N MET A 72 4.40 -7.25 13.18
CA MET A 72 3.37 -7.87 14.00
C MET A 72 2.12 -8.24 13.19
N GLY A 73 2.04 -7.91 11.90
CA GLY A 73 0.82 -8.13 11.12
C GLY A 73 -0.39 -7.37 11.68
N ARG A 74 -0.18 -6.15 12.20
CA ARG A 74 -1.25 -5.40 12.89
C ARG A 74 -2.23 -4.81 11.90
N GLU A 75 -3.27 -5.56 11.61
CA GLU A 75 -4.45 -5.09 10.88
C GLU A 75 -5.44 -4.44 11.83
N CYS A 76 -6.11 -3.38 11.38
CA CYS A 76 -6.96 -2.62 12.27
C CYS A 76 -8.18 -3.46 12.72
N GLY A 77 -8.32 -3.67 14.03
CA GLY A 77 -9.41 -4.48 14.58
C GLY A 77 -9.13 -5.97 14.67
N LYS A 78 -7.94 -6.43 14.27
CA LYS A 78 -7.49 -7.84 14.44
C LYS A 78 -6.35 -7.96 15.46
N THR A 79 -6.19 -9.16 15.98
CA THR A 79 -5.05 -9.53 16.84
C THR A 79 -3.80 -9.70 15.98
N ALA A 80 -2.66 -9.19 16.46
CA ALA A 80 -1.37 -9.39 15.82
C ALA A 80 -1.00 -10.88 15.74
N ASP A 81 -0.62 -11.34 14.55
CA ASP A 81 -0.27 -12.73 14.26
C ASP A 81 1.01 -12.87 13.43
N HIS A 82 1.75 -11.76 13.24
CA HIS A 82 2.97 -11.68 12.42
C HIS A 82 2.77 -11.92 10.92
N THR A 83 1.54 -11.79 10.43
CA THR A 83 1.16 -12.02 9.03
C THR A 83 0.58 -10.75 8.41
N LEU A 84 1.02 -10.44 7.19
CA LEU A 84 0.37 -9.48 6.31
C LEU A 84 -0.72 -10.23 5.53
N ASP A 85 -2.00 -10.14 5.95
CA ASP A 85 -3.09 -10.80 5.23
C ASP A 85 -3.44 -10.01 3.96
N LEU A 86 -3.55 -10.73 2.85
CA LEU A 86 -4.01 -10.21 1.57
C LEU A 86 -5.24 -10.97 1.10
N ALA A 87 -6.28 -10.22 0.78
CA ALA A 87 -7.37 -10.65 -0.09
C ALA A 87 -7.52 -9.57 -1.15
N ILE A 88 -7.51 -9.94 -2.42
CA ILE A 88 -7.45 -8.98 -3.54
C ILE A 88 -8.73 -9.10 -4.34
N GLN A 89 -9.40 -7.98 -4.58
CA GLN A 89 -10.55 -7.91 -5.48
C GLN A 89 -10.21 -7.03 -6.68
N ILE A 90 -10.36 -7.57 -7.89
CA ILE A 90 -10.19 -6.81 -9.14
C ILE A 90 -11.53 -6.17 -9.51
N GLU A 91 -11.52 -4.86 -9.71
CA GLU A 91 -12.71 -4.07 -10.05
C GLU A 91 -12.45 -3.19 -11.27
N ASP A 92 -13.52 -2.91 -12.03
CA ASP A 92 -13.49 -1.88 -13.05
C ASP A 92 -13.62 -0.51 -12.35
N MET A 93 -12.53 0.25 -12.32
CA MET A 93 -12.45 1.58 -11.70
C MET A 93 -12.14 2.64 -12.75
N ASP A 94 -12.35 3.90 -12.38
CA ASP A 94 -11.99 5.07 -13.17
C ASP A 94 -10.51 5.04 -13.56
N GLY A 95 -10.24 5.11 -14.87
CA GLY A 95 -8.90 5.01 -15.46
C GLY A 95 -8.29 6.35 -15.87
N PRO A 96 -7.09 6.36 -16.48
CA PRO A 96 -6.33 7.58 -16.80
C PRO A 96 -7.03 8.60 -17.71
N GLY A 97 -8.17 8.24 -18.32
CA GLY A 97 -9.00 9.13 -19.13
C GLY A 97 -10.14 9.83 -18.38
N THR A 98 -10.29 9.59 -17.07
CA THR A 98 -11.34 10.20 -16.24
C THR A 98 -10.80 11.38 -15.42
N THR A 99 -11.69 12.11 -14.75
CA THR A 99 -11.32 13.25 -13.88
C THR A 99 -10.56 12.80 -12.63
N HIS A 100 -10.84 11.59 -12.15
CA HIS A 100 -10.28 11.03 -10.92
C HIS A 100 -9.89 9.56 -11.16
N PRO A 101 -8.76 9.31 -11.84
CA PRO A 101 -8.26 7.95 -11.96
C PRO A 101 -8.05 7.33 -10.57
N MET A 102 -8.17 6.01 -10.50
CA MET A 102 -8.01 5.27 -9.26
C MET A 102 -7.36 3.93 -9.56
N ILE A 103 -6.16 3.71 -9.04
CA ILE A 103 -5.43 2.43 -9.19
C ILE A 103 -5.86 1.38 -8.17
N GLY A 104 -6.43 1.81 -7.04
CA GLY A 104 -7.01 0.93 -6.05
C GLY A 104 -7.67 1.70 -4.92
N ARG A 105 -8.50 0.99 -4.15
CA ARG A 105 -9.20 1.49 -2.98
C ARG A 105 -9.30 0.42 -1.92
N THR A 106 -9.02 0.77 -0.68
CA THR A 106 -9.13 -0.15 0.43
C THR A 106 -9.90 0.54 1.54
N ARG A 107 -10.96 -0.11 2.05
CA ARG A 107 -11.66 0.41 3.22
C ARG A 107 -10.71 0.29 4.41
N LEU A 108 -10.53 1.37 5.14
CA LEU A 108 -9.62 1.41 6.29
C LEU A 108 -9.90 0.23 7.24
N GLY A 109 -8.84 -0.53 7.56
CA GLY A 109 -8.94 -1.65 8.48
C GLY A 109 -9.60 -2.92 7.95
N THR A 110 -9.92 -2.99 6.66
CA THR A 110 -10.77 -4.06 6.12
C THR A 110 -10.21 -4.61 4.82
N LEU A 111 -10.18 -5.94 4.71
CA LEU A 111 -10.03 -6.66 3.45
C LEU A 111 -11.40 -6.82 2.75
N PRO A 112 -11.44 -6.96 1.42
CA PRO A 112 -10.32 -7.07 0.49
C PRO A 112 -9.71 -5.71 0.09
N ILE A 113 -8.45 -5.76 -0.35
CA ILE A 113 -7.80 -4.71 -1.14
C ILE A 113 -8.44 -4.71 -2.52
N ARG A 114 -9.03 -3.58 -2.95
CA ARG A 114 -9.58 -3.47 -4.30
C ARG A 114 -8.56 -2.81 -5.21
N THR A 115 -8.27 -3.45 -6.33
CA THR A 115 -7.32 -2.97 -7.33
C THR A 115 -8.02 -2.79 -8.66
N ALA A 116 -7.72 -1.70 -9.35
CA ALA A 116 -8.29 -1.41 -10.64
C ALA A 116 -7.78 -2.38 -11.71
N ARG A 117 -8.69 -2.95 -12.50
CA ARG A 117 -8.37 -3.86 -13.61
C ARG A 117 -7.43 -3.21 -14.62
N TRP A 118 -7.68 -1.95 -14.96
CA TRP A 118 -6.85 -1.22 -15.93
C TRP A 118 -5.40 -1.08 -15.43
N PHE A 119 -5.18 -0.94 -14.12
CA PHE A 119 -3.85 -0.84 -13.54
C PHE A 119 -3.13 -2.19 -13.54
N VAL A 120 -3.85 -3.28 -13.22
CA VAL A 120 -3.30 -4.65 -13.36
C VAL A 120 -2.89 -4.92 -14.80
N ALA A 121 -3.73 -4.58 -15.77
CA ALA A 121 -3.42 -4.75 -17.19
C ALA A 121 -2.16 -3.97 -17.60
N GLN A 122 -2.00 -2.72 -17.17
CA GLN A 122 -0.79 -1.95 -17.46
C GLN A 122 0.47 -2.56 -16.85
N CYS A 123 0.40 -3.04 -15.60
CA CYS A 123 1.52 -3.73 -14.98
C CYS A 123 1.84 -5.03 -15.74
N MET A 124 0.83 -5.79 -16.17
CA MET A 124 1.02 -7.01 -16.95
C MET A 124 1.65 -6.74 -18.32
N ASP A 125 1.19 -5.73 -19.03
CA ASP A 125 1.70 -5.34 -20.35
C ASP A 125 3.18 -4.91 -20.27
N ALA A 126 3.56 -4.25 -19.18
CA ALA A 126 4.95 -3.88 -18.90
C ALA A 126 5.81 -5.02 -18.31
N GLY A 127 5.19 -6.12 -17.87
CA GLY A 127 5.87 -7.16 -17.08
C GLY A 127 6.25 -6.70 -15.67
N ASP A 128 5.66 -5.62 -15.16
CA ASP A 128 6.06 -4.90 -13.97
C ASP A 128 5.39 -5.43 -12.70
N ARG A 129 5.89 -6.58 -12.23
CA ARG A 129 5.44 -7.20 -10.98
C ARG A 129 5.90 -6.42 -9.75
N VAL A 130 6.94 -5.59 -9.88
CA VAL A 130 7.52 -4.82 -8.78
C VAL A 130 6.60 -3.69 -8.37
N ASN A 131 6.06 -2.93 -9.33
CA ASN A 131 5.07 -1.89 -9.03
C ASN A 131 3.75 -2.49 -8.53
N MET A 132 3.34 -3.66 -9.03
CA MET A 132 2.18 -4.36 -8.48
C MET A 132 2.40 -4.77 -7.01
N ALA A 133 3.58 -5.32 -6.67
CA ALA A 133 3.94 -5.64 -5.29
C ALA A 133 3.95 -4.39 -4.38
N ALA A 134 4.50 -3.28 -4.88
CA ALA A 134 4.52 -2.00 -4.16
C ALA A 134 3.11 -1.43 -3.93
N HIS A 135 2.23 -1.56 -4.92
CA HIS A 135 0.81 -1.21 -4.79
C HIS A 135 0.10 -2.06 -3.73
N LEU A 136 0.34 -3.37 -3.69
CA LEU A 136 -0.25 -4.22 -2.65
C LEU A 136 0.21 -3.82 -1.25
N MET A 137 1.48 -3.44 -1.08
CA MET A 137 1.98 -2.90 0.20
C MET A 137 1.29 -1.59 0.57
N HIS A 138 1.15 -0.67 -0.40
CA HIS A 138 0.44 0.59 -0.20
C HIS A 138 -0.97 0.34 0.33
N GLN A 139 -1.71 -0.54 -0.34
CA GLN A 139 -3.09 -0.85 0.02
C GLN A 139 -3.17 -1.59 1.37
N TRP A 140 -2.23 -2.49 1.67
CA TRP A 140 -2.18 -3.14 2.97
C TRP A 140 -1.94 -2.15 4.12
N MET A 141 -1.20 -1.06 3.90
CA MET A 141 -1.05 -0.01 4.92
C MET A 141 -2.41 0.59 5.32
N HIS A 142 -3.38 0.69 4.40
CA HIS A 142 -4.75 1.07 4.73
C HIS A 142 -5.49 -0.01 5.54
N VAL A 143 -5.23 -1.30 5.28
CA VAL A 143 -5.71 -2.40 6.14
C VAL A 143 -5.10 -2.29 7.55
N SER A 144 -3.86 -1.84 7.67
CA SER A 144 -3.24 -1.57 8.97
C SER A 144 -3.79 -0.30 9.66
N GLY A 145 -4.52 0.56 8.95
CA GLY A 145 -5.13 1.77 9.50
C GLY A 145 -4.41 3.08 9.16
N PHE A 146 -3.44 3.07 8.24
CA PHE A 146 -2.81 4.29 7.76
C PHE A 146 -3.70 5.03 6.76
N VAL A 147 -3.63 6.36 6.80
CA VAL A 147 -4.40 7.26 5.91
C VAL A 147 -3.45 8.18 5.14
N HIS A 148 -3.93 8.75 4.04
CA HIS A 148 -3.22 9.81 3.34
C HIS A 148 -3.37 11.16 4.06
N GLY A 149 -2.46 12.09 3.76
CA GLY A 149 -2.59 13.49 4.16
C GLY A 149 -2.59 14.36 2.91
N ASP A 150 -3.36 15.45 2.93
CA ASP A 150 -3.61 16.28 1.74
C ASP A 150 -2.36 17.08 1.28
N GLU A 151 -1.49 17.44 2.23
CA GLU A 151 -0.36 18.37 2.01
C GLU A 151 0.96 17.67 1.65
N ASN A 152 1.06 16.35 1.83
CA ASN A 152 2.32 15.58 1.71
C ASN A 152 2.21 14.42 0.71
N LYS A 153 1.61 14.69 -0.46
CA LYS A 153 1.38 13.68 -1.51
C LYS A 153 2.67 12.91 -1.84
N GLY A 154 2.60 11.58 -1.79
CA GLY A 154 3.74 10.70 -2.07
C GLY A 154 4.76 10.58 -0.93
N GLN A 155 4.60 11.34 0.16
CA GLN A 155 5.44 11.28 1.36
C GLN A 155 4.69 10.75 2.59
N ASP A 156 3.42 10.38 2.45
CA ASP A 156 2.70 9.64 3.46
C ASP A 156 3.25 8.21 3.65
N ALA A 157 2.98 7.60 4.80
CA ALA A 157 3.47 6.27 5.14
C ALA A 157 3.15 5.19 4.07
N PRO A 158 1.91 5.04 3.56
CA PRO A 158 1.64 4.13 2.44
C PRO A 158 2.56 4.35 1.23
N SER A 159 2.69 5.59 0.77
CA SER A 159 3.51 5.94 -0.40
C SER A 159 5.01 5.70 -0.17
N VAL A 160 5.51 5.98 1.04
CA VAL A 160 6.90 5.72 1.43
C VAL A 160 7.15 4.20 1.46
N LEU A 161 6.24 3.41 2.02
CA LEU A 161 6.39 1.96 2.11
C LEU A 161 6.37 1.30 0.72
N ALA A 162 5.51 1.76 -0.18
CA ALA A 162 5.52 1.34 -1.57
C ALA A 162 6.89 1.58 -2.23
N ARG A 163 7.50 2.76 -2.02
CA ARG A 163 8.85 3.08 -2.50
C ARG A 163 9.92 2.16 -1.92
N LEU A 164 9.84 1.85 -0.62
CA LEU A 164 10.80 0.95 0.03
C LEU A 164 10.71 -0.49 -0.51
N VAL A 165 9.49 -0.98 -0.82
CA VAL A 165 9.30 -2.28 -1.46
C VAL A 165 10.02 -2.32 -2.81
N ARG A 166 9.83 -1.29 -3.66
CA ARG A 166 10.51 -1.22 -4.97
C ARG A 166 12.03 -1.21 -4.83
N ARG A 167 12.56 -0.33 -3.99
CA ARG A 167 14.00 -0.22 -3.74
C ARG A 167 14.61 -1.55 -3.29
N SER A 168 13.86 -2.34 -2.51
CA SER A 168 14.33 -3.63 -2.01
C SER A 168 14.38 -4.72 -3.07
N LEU A 169 13.68 -4.53 -4.19
CA LEU A 169 13.64 -5.46 -5.33
C LEU A 169 14.47 -4.98 -6.52
N GLU A 170 14.84 -3.69 -6.56
CA GLU A 170 15.50 -3.02 -7.70
C GLU A 170 16.79 -3.70 -8.14
N ALA A 171 17.60 -4.21 -7.21
CA ALA A 171 18.86 -4.89 -7.56
C ALA A 171 18.65 -6.18 -8.38
N ASP A 172 17.51 -6.86 -8.18
CA ASP A 172 17.22 -8.15 -8.80
C ASP A 172 16.20 -8.04 -9.95
N HIS A 173 15.38 -6.98 -9.95
CA HIS A 173 14.22 -6.81 -10.83
C HIS A 173 14.13 -5.40 -11.46
N GLY A 174 15.21 -4.62 -11.44
CA GLY A 174 15.21 -3.24 -11.93
C GLY A 174 14.76 -3.10 -13.39
N ASP A 175 15.07 -4.08 -14.24
CA ASP A 175 14.67 -4.12 -15.65
C ASP A 175 13.15 -4.32 -15.84
N GLU A 176 12.43 -4.77 -14.81
CA GLU A 176 10.97 -4.94 -14.81
C GLU A 176 10.24 -3.66 -14.37
N ILE A 177 10.95 -2.67 -13.79
CA ILE A 177 10.33 -1.48 -13.21
C ILE A 177 10.04 -0.47 -14.32
N ASP A 178 8.77 -0.31 -14.66
CA ASP A 178 8.33 0.67 -15.65
C ASP A 178 8.15 2.05 -15.00
N ALA A 179 8.76 3.07 -15.62
CA ALA A 179 8.74 4.43 -15.11
C ALA A 179 7.34 5.07 -15.19
N HIS A 180 6.53 4.72 -16.19
CA HIS A 180 5.17 5.22 -16.33
C HIS A 180 4.25 4.62 -15.26
N VAL A 181 4.33 3.30 -15.04
CA VAL A 181 3.60 2.62 -13.95
C VAL A 181 4.01 3.19 -12.58
N THR A 182 5.31 3.43 -12.38
CA THR A 182 5.84 4.05 -11.15
C THR A 182 5.20 5.42 -10.89
N ALA A 183 5.06 6.24 -11.93
CA ALA A 183 4.48 7.57 -11.83
C ALA A 183 3.04 7.50 -11.33
N LEU A 184 2.22 6.56 -11.84
CA LEU A 184 0.83 6.36 -11.43
C LEU A 184 0.71 6.06 -9.93
N LEU A 185 1.57 5.18 -9.40
CA LEU A 185 1.58 4.80 -7.99
C LEU A 185 2.02 5.94 -7.05
N THR A 186 2.72 6.96 -7.56
CA THR A 186 3.27 8.07 -6.75
C THR A 186 2.50 9.37 -6.84
N LEU A 187 1.70 9.58 -7.90
CA LEU A 187 1.10 10.88 -8.22
C LEU A 187 -0.41 10.93 -7.97
N ASP A 188 -1.09 9.79 -7.89
CA ASP A 188 -2.54 9.75 -7.80
C ASP A 188 -3.04 9.28 -6.43
N VAL A 189 -3.07 10.23 -5.49
CA VAL A 189 -3.71 10.05 -4.16
C VAL A 189 -5.11 10.67 -4.13
N SER A 190 -5.69 11.01 -5.28
CA SER A 190 -6.88 11.88 -5.36
C SER A 190 -8.21 11.19 -5.07
N GLY A 191 -8.23 9.86 -4.92
CA GLY A 191 -9.44 9.10 -4.66
C GLY A 191 -9.20 7.82 -3.87
N CYS A 192 -8.81 7.91 -2.60
CA CYS A 192 -8.97 6.78 -1.69
C CYS A 192 -10.25 6.95 -0.88
N ASP A 193 -11.22 6.04 -1.05
CA ASP A 193 -12.44 5.94 -0.21
C ASP A 193 -12.12 5.78 1.30
N CYS A 194 -10.85 5.60 1.66
CA CYS A 194 -10.35 5.55 3.03
C CYS A 194 -10.23 6.92 3.72
N CYS A 195 -10.24 8.03 2.96
CA CYS A 195 -9.97 9.38 3.45
C CYS A 195 -11.14 10.38 3.29
N PRO A 196 -12.42 10.06 3.55
CA PRO A 196 -13.37 11.11 3.89
C PRO A 196 -12.99 11.61 5.29
N MET A 197 -11.86 12.31 5.38
CA MET A 197 -11.65 13.20 6.51
C MET A 197 -12.57 14.37 6.26
N ASP A 198 -13.53 14.55 7.17
CA ASP A 198 -14.22 15.81 7.29
C ASP A 198 -13.12 16.87 7.42
N GLU A 199 -13.05 17.86 6.51
CA GLU A 199 -11.95 18.84 6.42
C GLU A 199 -11.67 19.56 7.77
N ALA A 200 -12.66 19.54 8.66
CA ALA A 200 -12.57 20.03 10.04
C ALA A 200 -11.64 19.18 10.94
N GLU A 201 -11.64 17.85 10.84
CA GLU A 201 -10.82 16.97 11.69
C GLU A 201 -9.33 16.97 11.28
N ALA A 202 -9.03 17.24 10.00
CA ALA A 202 -7.66 17.33 9.48
C ALA A 202 -6.86 18.47 10.10
N ARG A 203 -7.52 19.62 10.28
CA ARG A 203 -6.88 20.87 10.73
C ARG A 203 -6.53 20.85 12.22
N GLU A 204 -7.26 20.10 13.04
CA GLU A 204 -6.96 20.00 14.48
C GLU A 204 -5.72 19.13 14.76
N ALA A 205 -5.48 18.08 13.97
CA ALA A 205 -4.33 17.19 14.18
C ALA A 205 -2.97 17.86 13.90
N VAL A 206 -2.93 18.85 13.01
CA VAL A 206 -1.71 19.61 12.66
C VAL A 206 -1.32 20.62 13.75
N HIS A 207 -2.28 21.05 14.58
CA HIS A 207 -2.06 22.07 15.61
C HIS A 207 -1.84 21.51 17.03
N ALA A 208 -1.95 20.19 17.21
CA ALA A 208 -1.75 19.52 18.49
C ALA A 208 -0.35 18.89 18.66
N GLY A 209 0.53 19.03 17.67
CA GLY A 209 1.91 18.50 17.67
C GLY A 209 2.96 19.58 17.90
#